data_AF-A0A0C3BWP2-F1
#
_entry.id   AF-A0A0C3BWP2-F1
#
_cell.length_a   1.000
_cell.length_b   1.000
_cell.length_c   1.000
_cell.angle_alpha   90.00
_cell.angle_beta   90.00
_cell.angle_gamma   90.00
#
_symmetry.space_group_name_H-M   'P 1'
#
loop_
_entity.id
_entity.type
_entity.pdbx_description
1 polymer ?
#
loop_
_entity_poly.entity_id
_entity_poly.type
_entity_poly.pdbx_seq_one_letter_code
_entity_poly.pdbx_strand_id
1 'polypeptide(L)'
;MLDPHVGLINILSISPIPITIGRDRAVDLNSRHLFPFHENHPFRLAGPSPAVVPMARFLEKWDVFTSGILGDLDWTNVVVAGGAVAACLAPTGLQDMTNMELMGMYQSDIYSGSDIDLFLYGLSHEQAIDKMRAIEDQVRARAYFPTICVRRSHTISIHTTFPARPVQIVLRLYHSPAEILAGFDIDAVCCAFDGTHVWMNPRSLSAFVRHANTVDMTRRSASYEVRLAKYAHRGFEVLFSDLRRDEIDLESEVFDPQRSTFPSGLARLLILEQMNMSPESYPNLTYPLGYRARMNINDHIMEPPPLGEVDLAVVHLAPSDYDFFWRALPYGRGWDAQRIKSLSDRLDNKLNYVRRMNSQRRLHYHVIYAGTMDSCLGRFCRTCPVPETDEEREVVEQESGCCIYGSVRFLETNPGQQSMIGSFNPINFGDWAAEAYQRRTHPAPA
;
A
#
# COMPACT_ATOMS: atom_id res chain seq x y z
N MET A 1 32.59 -0.94 6.80
CA MET A 1 31.15 -0.83 6.54
C MET A 1 30.83 -1.73 5.36
N LEU A 2 29.86 -2.62 5.50
CA LEU A 2 29.27 -3.31 4.35
C LEU A 2 28.56 -2.26 3.48
N ASP A 3 28.63 -2.41 2.16
CA ASP A 3 27.88 -1.56 1.23
C ASP A 3 26.37 -1.62 1.57
N PRO A 4 25.72 -0.48 1.88
CA PRO A 4 24.29 -0.46 2.21
C PRO A 4 23.39 -0.91 1.05
N HIS A 5 23.91 -0.95 -0.19
CA HIS A 5 23.18 -1.40 -1.38
C HIS A 5 23.57 -2.82 -1.80
N VAL A 6 24.20 -3.61 -0.91
CA VAL A 6 24.60 -4.99 -1.20
C VAL A 6 23.42 -5.82 -1.75
N GLY A 7 23.64 -6.46 -2.90
CA GLY A 7 22.62 -7.27 -3.58
C GLY A 7 21.53 -6.47 -4.30
N LEU A 8 21.59 -5.13 -4.28
CA LEU A 8 20.74 -4.27 -5.08
C LEU A 8 21.40 -3.94 -6.41
N ILE A 9 20.54 -3.67 -7.39
CA ILE A 9 20.89 -3.37 -8.77
C ILE A 9 20.44 -1.94 -9.03
N ASN A 10 21.35 -1.06 -9.44
CA ASN A 10 20.98 0.26 -9.96
C ASN A 10 20.43 0.09 -11.38
N ILE A 11 19.12 -0.05 -11.49
CA ILE A 11 18.45 -0.50 -12.73
C ILE A 11 18.61 0.48 -13.89
N LEU A 12 18.60 1.79 -13.60
CA LEU A 12 18.64 2.83 -14.62
C LEU A 12 20.06 3.17 -15.10
N SER A 13 21.08 2.51 -14.53
CA SER A 13 22.46 2.57 -15.00
C SER A 13 22.88 1.35 -15.84
N ILE A 14 22.01 0.34 -16.01
CA ILE A 14 22.28 -0.82 -16.85
C ILE A 14 22.14 -0.44 -18.33
N SER A 15 23.13 -0.81 -19.14
CA SER A 15 23.11 -0.66 -20.59
C SER A 15 23.49 -1.98 -21.29
N PRO A 16 22.68 -2.50 -22.22
CA PRO A 16 21.37 -1.98 -22.64
C PRO A 16 20.31 -2.12 -21.53
N ILE A 17 19.28 -1.27 -21.56
CA ILE A 17 18.14 -1.36 -20.62
C ILE A 17 17.53 -2.77 -20.74
N PRO A 18 17.25 -3.46 -19.61
CA PRO A 18 16.59 -4.76 -19.65
C PRO A 18 15.29 -4.71 -20.46
N ILE A 19 15.12 -5.68 -21.34
CA ILE A 19 13.95 -5.80 -22.19
C ILE A 19 12.94 -6.76 -21.56
N THR A 20 11.68 -6.56 -21.89
CA THR A 20 10.62 -7.48 -21.53
C THR A 20 10.80 -8.80 -22.27
N ILE A 21 10.67 -9.89 -21.53
CA ILE A 21 10.56 -11.23 -22.09
C ILE A 21 9.07 -11.55 -22.02
N GLY A 22 8.35 -11.16 -23.07
CA GLY A 22 6.93 -11.49 -23.18
C GLY A 22 6.72 -13.01 -23.11
N ARG A 23 5.57 -13.45 -22.55
CA ARG A 23 5.22 -14.88 -22.51
C ARG A 23 5.09 -15.43 -23.93
N ASP A 24 5.84 -16.50 -24.23
CA ASP A 24 5.64 -17.30 -25.44
C ASP A 24 4.35 -18.13 -25.29
N ARG A 25 3.37 -17.91 -26.17
CA ARG A 25 2.02 -18.47 -26.06
C ARG A 25 1.92 -19.94 -26.50
N ALA A 26 3.03 -20.56 -26.94
CA ALA A 26 3.02 -21.91 -27.49
C ALA A 26 2.72 -23.03 -26.48
N VAL A 27 2.82 -22.75 -25.18
CA VAL A 27 2.50 -23.69 -24.10
C VAL A 27 1.45 -23.01 -23.21
N ASP A 28 0.44 -23.74 -22.77
CA ASP A 28 -0.68 -23.29 -21.95
C ASP A 28 -0.23 -22.65 -20.61
N LEU A 29 0.30 -21.43 -20.68
CA LEU A 29 0.83 -20.67 -19.55
C LEU A 29 -0.26 -19.91 -18.79
N ASN A 30 -1.48 -19.81 -19.34
CA ASN A 30 -2.62 -19.26 -18.60
C ASN A 30 -3.02 -20.19 -17.45
N SER A 31 -2.73 -21.49 -17.55
CA SER A 31 -2.94 -22.47 -16.47
C SER A 31 -2.25 -22.11 -15.16
N ARG A 32 -1.14 -21.36 -15.20
CA ARG A 32 -0.31 -21.00 -14.03
C ARG A 32 -0.31 -19.54 -13.62
N HIS A 33 -1.05 -18.69 -14.33
CA HIS A 33 -1.11 -17.26 -14.03
C HIS A 33 -2.51 -16.89 -13.55
N LEU A 34 -2.56 -16.03 -12.54
CA LEU A 34 -3.73 -15.24 -12.17
C LEU A 34 -3.60 -13.85 -12.80
N PHE A 35 -4.74 -13.22 -13.10
CA PHE A 35 -4.88 -11.98 -13.86
C PHE A 35 -4.10 -12.01 -15.19
N PRO A 36 -4.28 -13.04 -16.04
CA PRO A 36 -3.51 -13.16 -17.27
C PRO A 36 -3.85 -12.04 -18.26
N PHE A 37 -2.83 -11.45 -18.87
CA PHE A 37 -2.99 -10.48 -19.95
C PHE A 37 -3.45 -11.16 -21.23
N HIS A 38 -4.69 -10.86 -21.61
CA HIS A 38 -5.26 -11.19 -22.91
C HIS A 38 -4.47 -10.55 -24.07
N GLU A 39 -4.74 -10.97 -25.30
CA GLU A 39 -3.90 -10.62 -26.44
C GLU A 39 -3.77 -9.12 -26.68
N ASN A 40 -4.82 -8.36 -26.39
CA ASN A 40 -4.92 -6.92 -26.61
C ASN A 40 -4.90 -6.11 -25.29
N HIS A 41 -4.36 -6.68 -24.21
CA HIS A 41 -4.32 -5.97 -22.93
C HIS A 41 -3.43 -4.72 -23.01
N PRO A 42 -3.84 -3.55 -22.50
CA PRO A 42 -3.10 -2.29 -22.67
C PRO A 42 -1.71 -2.29 -22.03
N PHE A 43 -1.49 -3.09 -20.97
CA PHE A 43 -0.18 -3.26 -20.35
C PHE A 43 0.70 -4.32 -21.04
N ARG A 44 0.19 -4.97 -22.09
CA ARG A 44 0.97 -5.92 -22.87
C ARG A 44 1.92 -5.14 -23.78
N LEU A 45 3.20 -5.12 -23.44
CA LEU A 45 4.22 -4.56 -24.32
C LEU A 45 4.45 -5.49 -25.53
N ALA A 46 4.51 -4.91 -26.73
CA ALA A 46 4.98 -5.62 -27.92
C ALA A 46 6.44 -6.06 -27.71
N GLY A 47 6.83 -7.26 -28.14
CA GLY A 47 8.20 -7.76 -27.92
C GLY A 47 9.26 -6.94 -28.67
N PRO A 48 10.55 -7.15 -28.37
CA PRO A 48 11.15 -6.80 -27.08
C PRO A 48 11.07 -5.28 -26.83
N SER A 49 10.35 -4.88 -25.78
CA SER A 49 10.26 -3.47 -25.33
C SER A 49 11.10 -3.25 -24.07
N PRO A 50 11.54 -2.02 -23.75
CA PRO A 50 12.18 -1.74 -22.46
C PRO A 50 11.27 -2.14 -21.28
N ALA A 51 11.82 -2.89 -20.32
CA ALA A 51 11.09 -3.30 -19.11
C ALA A 51 10.86 -2.15 -18.13
N VAL A 52 11.66 -1.09 -18.22
CA VAL A 52 11.54 0.14 -17.44
C VAL A 52 11.78 1.36 -18.32
N VAL A 53 11.31 2.52 -17.90
CA VAL A 53 11.63 3.79 -18.58
C VAL A 53 13.09 4.22 -18.34
N PRO A 54 13.70 4.99 -19.26
CA PRO A 54 15.01 5.60 -19.02
C PRO A 54 15.00 6.63 -17.87
N MET A 55 16.18 6.92 -17.29
CA MET A 55 16.34 7.86 -16.17
C MET A 55 15.67 9.22 -16.38
N ALA A 56 15.86 9.86 -17.54
CA ALA A 56 15.26 11.16 -17.82
C ALA A 56 13.73 11.14 -17.70
N ARG A 57 13.09 10.07 -18.22
CA ARG A 57 11.63 9.91 -18.16
C ARG A 57 11.15 9.46 -16.77
N PHE A 58 11.97 8.71 -16.03
CA PHE A 58 11.70 8.40 -14.62
C PHE A 58 11.61 9.68 -13.79
N LEU A 59 12.57 10.61 -13.92
CA LEU A 59 12.59 11.86 -13.17
C LEU A 59 11.41 12.78 -13.51
N GLU A 60 11.01 12.85 -14.78
CA GLU A 60 9.81 13.59 -15.18
C GLU A 60 8.54 12.99 -14.56
N LYS A 61 8.38 11.66 -14.65
CA LYS A 61 7.28 10.94 -13.99
C LYS A 61 7.28 11.15 -12.49
N TRP A 62 8.46 11.14 -11.87
CA TRP A 62 8.66 11.34 -10.44
C TRP A 62 8.21 12.74 -10.00
N ASP A 63 8.60 13.78 -10.73
CA ASP A 63 8.20 15.15 -10.44
C ASP A 63 6.68 15.32 -10.52
N VAL A 64 6.05 14.77 -11.57
CA VAL A 64 4.58 14.78 -11.71
C VAL A 64 3.90 13.98 -10.60
N PHE A 65 4.39 12.77 -10.30
CA PHE A 65 3.81 11.89 -9.27
C PHE A 65 3.84 12.53 -7.88
N THR A 66 4.95 13.19 -7.55
CA THR A 66 5.19 13.84 -6.26
C THR A 66 4.71 15.30 -6.21
N SER A 67 4.26 15.86 -7.35
CA SER A 67 3.98 17.29 -7.50
C SER A 67 5.16 18.18 -7.08
N GLY A 68 6.39 17.71 -7.29
CA GLY A 68 7.64 18.41 -6.95
C GLY A 68 7.89 18.61 -5.45
N ILE A 69 7.08 18.04 -4.56
CA ILE A 69 7.13 18.33 -3.11
C ILE A 69 8.42 17.83 -2.43
N LEU A 70 9.15 16.92 -3.08
CA LEU A 70 10.41 16.35 -2.59
C LEU A 70 11.66 16.94 -3.27
N GLY A 71 11.52 18.03 -4.04
CA GLY A 71 12.61 18.55 -4.87
C GLY A 71 13.88 18.99 -4.11
N ASP A 72 13.73 19.48 -2.87
CA ASP A 72 14.86 19.90 -1.99
C ASP A 72 15.14 18.90 -0.88
N LEU A 73 14.64 17.67 -0.99
CA LEU A 73 14.81 16.68 0.06
C LEU A 73 16.30 16.33 0.21
N ASP A 74 16.84 16.41 1.43
CA ASP A 74 18.12 15.81 1.76
C ASP A 74 17.95 14.28 1.81
N TRP A 75 18.51 13.59 0.83
CA TRP A 75 18.39 12.14 0.67
C TRP A 75 19.34 11.32 1.56
N THR A 76 20.18 11.98 2.36
CA THR A 76 21.07 11.29 3.31
C THR A 76 20.26 10.43 4.28
N ASN A 77 20.53 9.12 4.33
CA ASN A 77 19.86 8.16 5.22
C ASN A 77 18.34 8.00 5.02
N VAL A 78 17.80 8.41 3.86
CA VAL A 78 16.39 8.24 3.51
C VAL A 78 16.24 7.79 2.05
N VAL A 79 15.28 6.91 1.79
CA VAL A 79 14.86 6.55 0.43
C VAL A 79 13.35 6.56 0.32
N VAL A 80 12.81 6.81 -0.87
CA VAL A 80 11.43 6.39 -1.17
C VAL A 80 11.48 4.99 -1.73
N ALA A 81 10.58 4.10 -1.31
CA ALA A 81 10.49 2.76 -1.85
C ALA A 81 9.05 2.34 -2.13
N GLY A 82 8.87 1.26 -2.90
CA GLY A 82 7.57 0.65 -3.08
C GLY A 82 6.80 1.15 -4.31
N GLY A 83 5.49 1.31 -4.13
CA GLY A 83 4.55 1.52 -5.24
C GLY A 83 4.75 2.83 -6.03
N ALA A 84 5.22 3.89 -5.36
CA ALA A 84 5.49 5.19 -6.01
C ALA A 84 6.64 5.07 -7.02
N VAL A 85 7.75 4.44 -6.61
CA VAL A 85 8.92 4.21 -7.47
C VAL A 85 8.55 3.27 -8.62
N ALA A 86 7.84 2.18 -8.33
CA ALA A 86 7.37 1.24 -9.34
C ALA A 86 6.46 1.90 -10.40
N ALA A 87 5.55 2.79 -9.99
CA ALA A 87 4.67 3.53 -10.89
C ALA A 87 5.44 4.49 -11.83
N CYS A 88 6.55 5.06 -11.36
CA CYS A 88 7.41 5.93 -12.16
C CYS A 88 8.34 5.13 -13.10
N LEU A 89 8.73 3.92 -12.70
CA LEU A 89 9.52 2.98 -13.52
C LEU A 89 8.71 2.33 -14.65
N ALA A 90 7.43 2.07 -14.41
CA ALA A 90 6.58 1.33 -15.33
C ALA A 90 6.61 1.94 -16.74
N PRO A 91 6.90 1.12 -17.78
CA PRO A 91 6.81 1.57 -19.15
C PRO A 91 5.34 1.86 -19.43
N THR A 92 5.01 3.14 -19.61
CA THR A 92 3.72 3.51 -20.16
C THR A 92 3.80 3.13 -21.63
N GLY A 93 2.88 2.31 -22.15
CA GLY A 93 2.71 2.06 -23.60
C GLY A 93 2.36 3.32 -24.41
N LEU A 94 2.55 4.49 -23.80
CA LEU A 94 2.21 5.83 -24.19
C LEU A 94 3.44 6.68 -23.82
N GLN A 95 4.54 6.49 -24.54
CA GLN A 95 5.75 7.29 -24.36
C GLN A 95 5.46 8.79 -24.56
N ASP A 96 4.38 9.10 -25.29
CA ASP A 96 3.93 10.44 -25.68
C ASP A 96 2.97 11.13 -24.69
N MET A 97 2.69 10.55 -23.52
CA MET A 97 1.83 11.22 -22.53
C MET A 97 2.45 12.54 -22.06
N THR A 98 1.67 13.60 -22.15
CA THR A 98 1.97 14.90 -21.55
C THR A 98 1.93 14.81 -20.02
N ASN A 99 2.53 15.79 -19.33
CA ASN A 99 2.48 15.86 -17.85
C ASN A 99 1.04 15.93 -17.31
N MET A 100 0.10 16.52 -18.05
CA MET A 100 -1.30 16.54 -17.65
C MET A 100 -1.96 15.16 -17.72
N GLU A 101 -1.64 14.38 -18.76
CA GLU A 101 -2.15 13.01 -18.90
C GLU A 101 -1.53 12.07 -17.87
N LEU A 102 -0.22 12.20 -17.59
CA LEU A 102 0.45 11.49 -16.50
C LEU A 102 -0.19 11.82 -15.15
N MET A 103 -0.48 13.10 -14.90
CA MET A 103 -1.15 13.52 -13.68
C MET A 103 -2.56 12.92 -13.59
N GLY A 104 -3.35 12.98 -14.66
CA GLY A 104 -4.67 12.34 -14.72
C GLY A 104 -4.60 10.83 -14.44
N MET A 105 -3.64 10.13 -15.05
CA MET A 105 -3.40 8.71 -14.80
C MET A 105 -3.03 8.44 -13.34
N TYR A 106 -2.12 9.22 -12.75
CA TYR A 106 -1.73 9.03 -11.35
C TYR A 106 -2.90 9.33 -10.40
N GLN A 107 -3.76 10.29 -10.72
CA GLN A 107 -4.93 10.60 -9.89
C GLN A 107 -6.13 9.65 -10.14
N SER A 108 -6.06 8.74 -11.12
CA SER A 108 -7.08 7.70 -11.34
C SER A 108 -7.15 6.67 -10.20
N ASP A 109 -8.23 5.89 -10.13
CA ASP A 109 -8.43 4.85 -9.10
C ASP A 109 -7.29 3.82 -9.00
N ILE A 110 -6.54 3.63 -10.09
CA ILE A 110 -5.39 2.72 -10.13
C ILE A 110 -4.26 3.20 -9.20
N TYR A 111 -4.06 4.51 -9.11
CA TYR A 111 -2.92 5.13 -8.43
C TYR A 111 -3.30 6.14 -7.35
N SER A 112 -4.56 6.58 -7.23
CA SER A 112 -5.06 7.54 -6.23
C SER A 112 -4.87 7.06 -4.79
N GLY A 113 -4.82 5.74 -4.59
CA GLY A 113 -4.46 5.09 -3.32
C GLY A 113 -2.96 4.83 -3.11
N SER A 114 -2.08 5.52 -3.84
CA SER A 114 -0.62 5.43 -3.64
C SER A 114 -0.14 6.63 -2.87
N ASP A 115 0.38 6.38 -1.68
CA ASP A 115 1.09 7.36 -0.89
C ASP A 115 2.60 7.33 -1.26
N ILE A 116 3.38 8.30 -0.77
CA ILE A 116 4.84 8.36 -0.99
C ILE A 116 5.54 7.89 0.29
N ASP A 117 6.02 6.65 0.30
CA ASP A 117 6.60 6.00 1.48
C ASP A 117 8.12 6.27 1.61
N LEU A 118 8.49 7.11 2.57
CA LEU A 118 9.87 7.36 3.01
C LEU A 118 10.30 6.36 4.08
N PHE A 119 11.47 5.77 3.86
CA PHE A 119 12.12 4.83 4.76
C PHE A 119 13.45 5.40 5.25
N LEU A 120 13.63 5.41 6.57
CA LEU A 120 14.87 5.85 7.21
C LEU A 120 15.78 4.65 7.46
N TYR A 121 17.08 4.81 7.21
CA TYR A 121 18.05 3.75 7.42
C TYR A 121 19.37 4.25 8.00
N GLY A 122 20.04 3.43 8.81
CA GLY A 122 21.35 3.73 9.38
C GLY A 122 21.36 4.89 10.38
N LEU A 123 20.22 5.17 11.01
CA LEU A 123 20.06 6.25 12.00
C LEU A 123 19.75 5.66 13.38
N SER A 124 20.21 6.34 14.44
CA SER A 124 19.71 6.13 15.79
C SER A 124 18.31 6.71 15.97
N HIS A 125 17.64 6.37 17.07
CA HIS A 125 16.34 6.94 17.43
C HIS A 125 16.33 8.48 17.43
N GLU A 126 17.32 9.12 18.05
CA GLU A 126 17.42 10.58 18.13
C GLU A 126 17.67 11.20 16.75
N GLN A 127 18.59 10.62 15.98
CA GLN A 127 18.88 11.09 14.62
C GLN A 127 17.68 10.93 13.69
N ALA A 128 16.88 9.87 13.86
CA ALA A 128 15.68 9.66 13.10
C ALA A 128 14.61 10.71 13.41
N ILE A 129 14.42 11.07 14.68
CA ILE A 129 13.53 12.16 15.10
C ILE A 129 13.94 13.48 14.43
N ASP A 130 15.22 13.83 14.48
CA ASP A 130 15.72 15.06 13.86
C ASP A 130 15.60 15.03 12.34
N LYS A 131 15.83 13.86 11.72
CA LYS A 131 15.60 13.67 10.28
C LYS A 131 14.13 13.85 9.92
N MET A 132 13.20 13.35 10.72
CA MET A 132 11.75 13.54 10.49
C MET A 132 11.34 15.00 10.56
N ARG A 133 11.91 15.79 11.48
CA ARG A 133 11.70 17.25 11.53
C ARG A 133 12.25 17.93 10.29
N ALA A 134 13.47 17.59 9.89
CA ALA A 134 14.08 18.15 8.68
C ALA A 134 13.27 17.83 7.41
N ILE A 135 12.75 16.60 7.30
CA ILE A 135 11.84 16.20 6.20
C ILE A 135 10.57 17.08 6.21
N GLU A 136 9.94 17.28 7.37
CA GLU A 136 8.75 18.15 7.46
C GLU A 136 9.04 19.59 7.07
N ASP A 137 10.16 20.16 7.53
CA ASP A 137 10.56 21.50 7.17
C ASP A 137 10.79 21.66 5.65
N GLN A 138 11.45 20.69 5.02
CA GLN A 138 11.74 20.69 3.57
C GLN A 138 10.46 20.52 2.75
N VAL A 139 9.58 19.58 3.13
CA VAL A 139 8.28 19.37 2.49
C VAL A 139 7.39 20.61 2.66
N ARG A 140 7.37 21.22 3.84
CA ARG A 140 6.61 22.45 4.12
C ARG A 140 7.13 23.64 3.33
N ALA A 141 8.45 23.77 3.17
CA ALA A 141 9.05 24.84 2.37
C ALA A 141 8.67 24.77 0.88
N ARG A 142 8.41 23.56 0.37
CA ARG A 142 7.97 23.32 -1.01
C ARG A 142 6.46 23.34 -1.21
N ALA A 143 5.69 23.07 -0.16
CA ALA A 143 4.24 23.04 -0.24
C ALA A 143 3.66 24.45 -0.50
N TYR A 144 2.85 24.58 -1.55
CA TYR A 144 2.11 25.82 -1.83
C TYR A 144 1.02 26.12 -0.79
N PHE A 145 0.53 25.09 -0.10
CA PHE A 145 -0.57 25.18 0.85
C PHE A 145 -0.13 24.66 2.22
N PRO A 146 -0.82 25.06 3.31
CA PRO A 146 -0.49 24.58 4.65
C PRO A 146 -0.39 23.06 4.74
N THR A 147 0.59 22.59 5.50
CA THR A 147 0.82 21.17 5.77
C THR A 147 0.25 20.77 7.14
N ILE A 148 -0.07 19.49 7.31
CA ILE A 148 -0.41 18.88 8.60
C ILE A 148 0.24 17.52 8.73
N CYS A 149 0.79 17.20 9.89
CA CYS A 149 1.31 15.85 10.18
C CYS A 149 0.20 14.99 10.77
N VAL A 150 0.15 13.74 10.35
CA VAL A 150 -0.79 12.73 10.84
C VAL A 150 0.00 11.54 11.37
N ARG A 151 -0.14 11.26 12.66
CA ARG A 151 0.43 10.06 13.29
C ARG A 151 -0.55 8.90 13.25
N ARG A 152 -0.04 7.72 12.88
CA ARG A 152 -0.65 6.38 13.02
C ARG A 152 0.34 5.44 13.71
N SER A 153 -0.05 4.21 13.99
CA SER A 153 0.76 3.23 14.74
C SER A 153 2.14 2.98 14.13
N HIS A 154 2.25 2.97 12.80
CA HIS A 154 3.50 2.62 12.10
C HIS A 154 4.02 3.70 11.14
N THR A 155 3.35 4.86 11.06
CA THR A 155 3.71 5.92 10.12
C THR A 155 3.39 7.30 10.70
N ILE A 156 4.19 8.31 10.34
CA ILE A 156 3.78 9.71 10.40
C ILE A 156 3.74 10.24 8.97
N SER A 157 2.60 10.76 8.54
CA SER A 157 2.40 11.28 7.19
C SER A 157 2.20 12.79 7.16
N ILE A 158 2.84 13.47 6.22
CA ILE A 158 2.71 14.89 5.98
C ILE A 158 1.69 15.06 4.85
N HIS A 159 0.59 15.75 5.14
CA HIS A 159 -0.49 16.02 4.21
C HIS A 159 -0.53 17.51 3.86
N THR A 160 -0.88 17.82 2.61
CA THR A 160 -1.20 19.17 2.14
C THR A 160 -2.43 19.08 1.22
N THR A 161 -2.78 20.17 0.55
CA THR A 161 -3.92 20.24 -0.36
C THR A 161 -3.70 19.36 -1.60
N PHE A 162 -4.76 18.68 -2.03
CA PHE A 162 -4.79 17.99 -3.33
C PHE A 162 -4.37 18.96 -4.45
N PRO A 163 -3.52 18.54 -5.41
CA PRO A 163 -3.26 17.15 -5.79
C PRO A 163 -1.94 16.56 -5.28
N ALA A 164 -1.26 17.24 -4.35
CA ALA A 164 -0.05 16.70 -3.75
C ALA A 164 -0.39 15.54 -2.81
N ARG A 165 0.28 14.40 -3.01
CA ARG A 165 0.05 13.18 -2.25
C ARG A 165 0.60 13.28 -0.83
N PRO A 166 0.06 12.50 0.12
CA PRO A 166 0.68 12.36 1.43
C PRO A 166 2.09 11.77 1.32
N VAL A 167 3.03 12.41 2.02
CA VAL A 167 4.40 11.89 2.21
C VAL A 167 4.42 11.14 3.54
N GLN A 168 4.58 9.82 3.52
CA GLN A 168 4.52 8.95 4.69
C GLN A 168 5.92 8.56 5.13
N ILE A 169 6.26 8.82 6.39
CA ILE A 169 7.51 8.36 7.00
C ILE A 169 7.18 7.11 7.82
N VAL A 170 7.81 5.99 7.47
CA VAL A 170 7.63 4.70 8.15
C VAL A 170 8.38 4.69 9.49
N LEU A 171 7.70 4.33 10.58
CA LEU A 171 8.23 4.30 11.95
C LEU A 171 8.99 3.00 12.26
N ARG A 172 9.87 2.59 11.34
CA ARG A 172 10.78 1.46 11.48
C ARG A 172 12.18 1.89 11.05
N LEU A 173 13.17 1.61 11.89
CA LEU A 173 14.56 1.91 11.57
C LEU A 173 15.20 0.69 10.93
N TYR A 174 15.75 0.89 9.74
CA TYR A 174 16.43 -0.14 8.99
C TYR A 174 17.95 0.09 9.06
N HIS A 175 18.74 -0.95 8.84
CA HIS A 175 20.20 -0.84 8.73
C HIS A 175 20.62 -0.38 7.34
N SER A 176 19.84 -0.73 6.31
CA SER A 176 20.19 -0.45 4.91
C SER A 176 18.97 -0.45 3.97
N PRO A 177 19.07 0.17 2.78
CA PRO A 177 18.09 0.02 1.70
C PRO A 177 17.84 -1.43 1.29
N ALA A 178 18.87 -2.29 1.34
CA ALA A 178 18.70 -3.71 1.04
C ALA A 178 17.73 -4.41 2.01
N GLU A 179 17.81 -4.08 3.30
CA GLU A 179 16.89 -4.61 4.32
C GLU A 179 15.44 -4.13 4.07
N ILE A 180 15.26 -2.85 3.70
CA ILE A 180 13.95 -2.29 3.37
C ILE A 180 13.30 -3.09 2.24
N LEU A 181 14.03 -3.29 1.13
CA LEU A 181 13.50 -3.98 -0.05
C LEU A 181 13.31 -5.49 0.15
N ALA A 182 14.06 -6.10 1.05
CA ALA A 182 13.88 -7.50 1.44
C ALA A 182 12.55 -7.75 2.19
N GLY A 183 12.06 -6.74 2.92
CA GLY A 183 10.84 -6.83 3.73
C GLY A 183 9.52 -6.76 2.95
N PHE A 184 9.55 -6.42 1.67
CA PHE A 184 8.32 -6.33 0.86
C PHE A 184 7.76 -7.70 0.45
N ASP A 185 6.46 -7.77 0.26
CA ASP A 185 5.72 -8.99 -0.12
C ASP A 185 5.56 -9.13 -1.64
N ILE A 186 5.36 -8.01 -2.36
CA ILE A 186 5.18 -7.97 -3.82
C ILE A 186 6.50 -7.71 -4.56
N ASP A 187 6.84 -8.54 -5.55
CA ASP A 187 8.11 -8.44 -6.27
C ASP A 187 8.30 -7.09 -6.98
N ALA A 188 7.31 -6.64 -7.77
CA ALA A 188 7.38 -5.43 -8.57
C ALA A 188 7.70 -4.16 -7.76
N VAL A 189 7.33 -4.13 -6.47
CA VAL A 189 7.53 -2.94 -5.62
C VAL A 189 8.88 -2.91 -4.93
N CYS A 190 9.74 -3.89 -5.17
CA CYS A 190 11.03 -4.01 -4.50
C CYS A 190 12.10 -3.16 -5.17
N CYS A 191 11.74 -1.88 -5.28
CA CYS A 191 12.53 -0.80 -5.83
C CYS A 191 12.54 0.40 -4.88
N ALA A 192 13.63 1.15 -4.90
CA ALA A 192 13.82 2.36 -4.11
C ALA A 192 14.50 3.45 -4.94
N PHE A 193 14.21 4.71 -4.62
CA PHE A 193 14.87 5.89 -5.16
C PHE A 193 15.53 6.67 -4.02
N ASP A 194 16.81 6.99 -4.18
CA ASP A 194 17.64 7.69 -3.19
C ASP A 194 17.89 9.16 -3.57
N GLY A 195 17.11 9.72 -4.50
CA GLY A 195 17.32 11.06 -5.05
C GLY A 195 18.25 11.09 -6.27
N THR A 196 19.04 10.04 -6.50
CA THR A 196 20.02 9.98 -7.60
C THR A 196 19.95 8.69 -8.41
N HIS A 197 19.83 7.55 -7.74
CA HIS A 197 19.82 6.21 -8.31
C HIS A 197 18.51 5.52 -7.99
N VAL A 198 18.11 4.61 -8.88
CA VAL A 198 16.96 3.73 -8.66
C VAL A 198 17.46 2.31 -8.44
N TRP A 199 17.28 1.83 -7.23
CA TRP A 199 17.70 0.51 -6.78
C TRP A 199 16.56 -0.49 -6.94
N MET A 200 16.89 -1.71 -7.36
CA MET A 200 15.98 -2.84 -7.39
C MET A 200 16.66 -4.04 -6.76
N ASN A 201 15.88 -4.94 -6.17
CA ASN A 201 16.38 -6.29 -5.92
C ASN A 201 16.14 -7.20 -7.16
N PRO A 202 16.80 -8.38 -7.23
CA PRO A 202 16.67 -9.27 -8.39
C PRO A 202 15.23 -9.74 -8.69
N ARG A 203 14.37 -9.86 -7.66
CA ARG A 203 12.96 -10.22 -7.87
C ARG A 203 12.15 -9.10 -8.52
N SER A 204 12.40 -7.83 -8.17
CA SER A 204 11.75 -6.70 -8.83
C SER A 204 12.15 -6.66 -10.30
N LEU A 205 13.45 -6.79 -10.60
CA LEU A 205 13.92 -6.90 -11.98
C LEU A 205 13.22 -8.04 -12.74
N SER A 206 13.13 -9.22 -12.12
CA SER A 206 12.44 -10.37 -12.72
C SER A 206 10.96 -10.08 -12.98
N ALA A 207 10.28 -9.36 -12.08
CA ALA A 207 8.89 -8.98 -12.24
C ALA A 207 8.67 -7.98 -13.36
N PHE A 208 9.54 -6.97 -13.51
CA PHE A 208 9.50 -6.02 -14.62
C PHE A 208 9.81 -6.70 -15.97
N VAL A 209 10.80 -7.59 -16.01
CA VAL A 209 11.16 -8.32 -17.24
C VAL A 209 10.03 -9.26 -17.68
N ARG A 210 9.39 -9.97 -16.75
CA ARG A 210 8.32 -10.94 -17.04
C ARG A 210 6.93 -10.32 -17.09
N HIS A 211 6.76 -9.08 -16.63
CA HIS A 211 5.46 -8.47 -16.35
C HIS A 211 4.60 -9.31 -15.38
N ALA A 212 5.24 -9.96 -14.40
CA ALA A 212 4.54 -10.83 -13.47
C ALA A 212 5.17 -10.84 -12.06
N ASN A 213 4.34 -10.72 -11.03
CA ASN A 213 4.73 -11.01 -9.64
C ASN A 213 4.66 -12.51 -9.40
N THR A 214 5.61 -13.09 -8.66
CA THR A 214 5.56 -14.50 -8.29
C THR A 214 4.89 -14.65 -6.92
N VAL A 215 3.99 -15.62 -6.79
CA VAL A 215 3.43 -16.00 -5.49
C VAL A 215 4.52 -16.65 -4.64
N ASP A 216 4.83 -16.02 -3.51
CA ASP A 216 5.78 -16.52 -2.52
C ASP A 216 5.14 -16.51 -1.13
N MET A 217 4.74 -17.71 -0.68
CA MET A 217 4.08 -17.91 0.60
C MET A 217 4.99 -17.61 1.79
N THR A 218 6.31 -17.60 1.60
CA THR A 218 7.29 -17.27 2.64
C THR A 218 7.48 -15.77 2.86
N ARG A 219 6.73 -14.92 2.15
CA ARG A 219 6.86 -13.45 2.24
C ARG A 219 5.54 -12.71 2.34
N ARG A 220 4.41 -13.44 2.37
CA ARG A 220 3.08 -12.84 2.30
C ARG A 220 2.84 -11.88 3.46
N SER A 221 2.15 -10.79 3.16
CA SER A 221 1.57 -9.92 4.18
C SER A 221 0.11 -10.28 4.49
N ALA A 222 -0.47 -9.72 5.55
CA ALA A 222 -1.91 -9.81 5.81
C ALA A 222 -2.77 -9.22 4.68
N SER A 223 -2.19 -8.37 3.82
CA SER A 223 -2.84 -7.75 2.68
C SER A 223 -2.42 -8.34 1.33
N TYR A 224 -1.74 -9.49 1.33
CA TYR A 224 -1.01 -9.99 0.16
C TYR A 224 -1.88 -10.18 -1.07
N GLU A 225 -3.05 -10.80 -0.93
CA GLU A 225 -3.96 -11.08 -2.04
C GLU A 225 -4.49 -9.79 -2.67
N VAL A 226 -4.90 -8.83 -1.81
CA VAL A 226 -5.37 -7.51 -2.24
C VAL A 226 -4.25 -6.74 -2.93
N ARG A 227 -3.01 -6.85 -2.45
CA ARG A 227 -1.85 -6.21 -3.08
C ARG A 227 -1.50 -6.86 -4.41
N LEU A 228 -1.54 -8.19 -4.53
CA LEU A 228 -1.35 -8.90 -5.81
C LEU A 228 -2.38 -8.44 -6.84
N ALA A 229 -3.67 -8.42 -6.48
CA ALA A 229 -4.73 -7.92 -7.34
C ALA A 229 -4.51 -6.44 -7.70
N LYS A 230 -4.12 -5.58 -6.75
CA LYS A 230 -3.78 -4.17 -7.01
C LYS A 230 -2.66 -4.02 -8.03
N TYR A 231 -1.59 -4.81 -7.94
CA TYR A 231 -0.49 -4.74 -8.90
C TYR A 231 -0.81 -5.41 -10.25
N ALA A 232 -1.80 -6.30 -10.30
CA ALA A 232 -2.40 -6.75 -11.56
C ALA A 232 -3.04 -5.61 -12.35
N HIS A 233 -3.79 -4.74 -11.68
CA HIS A 233 -4.34 -3.52 -12.29
C HIS A 233 -3.26 -2.50 -12.69
N ARG A 234 -2.01 -2.70 -12.26
CA ARG A 234 -0.85 -1.84 -12.57
C ARG A 234 0.10 -2.46 -13.58
N GLY A 235 -0.33 -3.51 -14.28
CA GLY A 235 0.45 -4.08 -15.37
C GLY A 235 1.39 -5.22 -14.97
N PHE A 236 1.11 -5.91 -13.86
CA PHE A 236 1.80 -7.15 -13.49
C PHE A 236 0.86 -8.34 -13.30
N GLU A 237 0.95 -9.36 -14.14
CA GLU A 237 0.30 -10.65 -13.93
C GLU A 237 0.76 -11.29 -12.60
N VAL A 238 0.10 -12.37 -12.17
CA VAL A 238 0.50 -13.07 -10.94
C VAL A 238 0.82 -14.52 -11.30
N LEU A 239 2.09 -14.88 -11.25
CA LEU A 239 2.57 -16.24 -11.47
C LEU A 239 2.39 -17.07 -10.19
N PHE A 240 1.58 -18.12 -10.25
CA PHE A 240 1.51 -19.15 -9.22
C PHE A 240 1.86 -20.50 -9.85
N SER A 241 3.09 -20.97 -9.61
CA SER A 241 3.64 -22.17 -10.27
C SER A 241 2.82 -23.44 -10.03
N ASP A 242 2.15 -23.51 -8.89
CA ASP A 242 1.40 -24.69 -8.43
C ASP A 242 -0.10 -24.56 -8.70
N LEU A 243 -0.53 -23.51 -9.43
CA LEU A 243 -1.92 -23.34 -9.82
C LEU A 243 -2.35 -24.49 -10.74
N ARG A 244 -3.44 -25.15 -10.34
CA ARG A 244 -4.13 -26.19 -11.13
C ARG A 244 -5.52 -25.67 -11.48
N ARG A 245 -5.65 -24.93 -12.60
CA ARG A 245 -6.94 -24.33 -12.99
C ARG A 245 -8.02 -25.38 -13.25
N ASP A 246 -7.65 -26.51 -13.84
CA ASP A 246 -8.59 -27.58 -14.19
C ASP A 246 -9.21 -28.30 -12.97
N GLU A 247 -8.61 -28.15 -11.79
CA GLU A 247 -9.12 -28.74 -10.55
C GLU A 247 -10.06 -27.80 -9.77
N ILE A 248 -10.25 -26.57 -10.23
CA ILE A 248 -11.11 -25.58 -9.57
C ILE A 248 -12.57 -25.85 -9.93
N ASP A 249 -13.37 -26.20 -8.93
CA ASP A 249 -14.82 -26.33 -9.06
C ASP A 249 -15.47 -24.94 -8.96
N LEU A 250 -15.62 -24.27 -10.11
CA LEU A 250 -16.27 -22.95 -10.21
C LEU A 250 -17.74 -22.96 -9.77
N GLU A 251 -18.35 -24.14 -9.62
CA GLU A 251 -19.73 -24.26 -9.14
C GLU A 251 -19.84 -24.62 -7.64
N SER A 252 -18.72 -24.64 -6.92
CA SER A 252 -18.68 -24.80 -5.46
C SER A 252 -19.24 -23.56 -4.74
N GLU A 253 -19.65 -23.74 -3.47
CA GLU A 253 -20.14 -22.65 -2.62
C GLU A 253 -19.11 -21.51 -2.44
N VAL A 254 -17.82 -21.81 -2.63
CA VAL A 254 -16.74 -20.82 -2.56
C VAL A 254 -16.83 -19.80 -3.71
N PHE A 255 -17.40 -20.15 -4.86
CA PHE A 255 -17.50 -19.22 -5.99
C PHE A 255 -18.92 -18.69 -6.23
N ASP A 256 -19.85 -18.89 -5.27
CA ASP A 256 -21.22 -18.38 -5.35
C ASP A 256 -21.25 -16.86 -5.60
N PRO A 257 -21.82 -16.38 -6.73
CA PRO A 257 -21.99 -14.96 -7.03
C PRO A 257 -22.70 -14.15 -5.95
N GLN A 258 -23.58 -14.78 -5.16
CA GLN A 258 -24.38 -14.11 -4.15
C GLN A 258 -23.67 -13.96 -2.80
N ARG A 259 -22.44 -14.46 -2.65
CA ARG A 259 -21.69 -14.36 -1.40
C ARG A 259 -21.44 -12.91 -0.98
N SER A 260 -21.50 -12.65 0.33
CA SER A 260 -21.34 -11.32 0.90
C SER A 260 -19.96 -11.05 1.53
N THR A 261 -19.09 -12.05 1.62
CA THR A 261 -17.75 -11.93 2.20
C THR A 261 -16.69 -12.53 1.29
N PHE A 262 -15.49 -11.95 1.23
CA PHE A 262 -14.39 -12.54 0.46
C PHE A 262 -13.87 -13.82 1.13
N PRO A 263 -13.60 -14.90 0.37
CA PRO A 263 -12.91 -16.08 0.88
C PRO A 263 -11.44 -15.73 1.20
N SER A 264 -10.67 -16.69 1.70
CA SER A 264 -9.24 -16.49 1.98
C SER A 264 -8.34 -16.94 0.81
N GLY A 265 -7.12 -16.42 0.80
CA GLY A 265 -6.03 -16.87 -0.07
C GLY A 265 -6.32 -16.94 -1.57
N LEU A 266 -6.05 -18.09 -2.20
CA LEU A 266 -6.19 -18.26 -3.65
C LEU A 266 -7.62 -18.05 -4.15
N ALA A 267 -8.62 -18.50 -3.38
CA ALA A 267 -10.03 -18.32 -3.74
C ALA A 267 -10.38 -16.84 -3.86
N ARG A 268 -9.83 -16.00 -2.98
CA ARG A 268 -9.98 -14.54 -3.04
C ARG A 268 -9.41 -14.00 -4.34
N LEU A 269 -8.22 -14.42 -4.74
CA LEU A 269 -7.58 -13.96 -5.96
C LEU A 269 -8.36 -14.34 -7.22
N LEU A 270 -8.92 -15.55 -7.27
CA LEU A 270 -9.75 -16.01 -8.39
C LEU A 270 -11.04 -15.19 -8.53
N ILE A 271 -11.70 -14.89 -7.41
CA ILE A 271 -12.86 -13.98 -7.39
C ILE A 271 -12.45 -12.59 -7.88
N LEU A 272 -11.34 -12.05 -7.38
CA LEU A 272 -10.85 -10.74 -7.79
C LEU A 272 -10.45 -10.70 -9.28
N GLU A 273 -9.89 -11.78 -9.82
CA GLU A 273 -9.63 -11.95 -11.26
C GLU A 273 -10.93 -11.87 -12.05
N GLN A 274 -11.96 -12.59 -11.62
CA GLN A 274 -13.26 -12.57 -12.29
C GLN A 274 -13.94 -11.20 -12.20
N MET A 275 -13.88 -10.53 -11.05
CA MET A 275 -14.38 -9.15 -10.88
C MET A 275 -13.63 -8.16 -11.77
N ASN A 276 -12.32 -8.35 -11.97
CA ASN A 276 -11.53 -7.51 -12.88
C ASN A 276 -11.96 -7.67 -14.35
N MET A 277 -12.37 -8.88 -14.74
CA MET A 277 -12.88 -9.16 -16.09
C MET A 277 -14.35 -8.75 -16.26
N SER A 278 -15.16 -8.89 -15.21
CA SER A 278 -16.60 -8.68 -15.22
C SER A 278 -17.03 -8.16 -13.85
N PRO A 279 -17.07 -6.83 -13.66
CA PRO A 279 -17.36 -6.20 -12.36
C PRO A 279 -18.69 -6.63 -11.72
N GLU A 280 -19.65 -7.06 -12.53
CA GLU A 280 -20.98 -7.50 -12.10
C GLU A 280 -21.02 -8.96 -11.61
N SER A 281 -19.92 -9.71 -11.70
CA SER A 281 -19.88 -11.15 -11.36
C SER A 281 -20.17 -11.45 -9.90
N TYR A 282 -19.87 -10.51 -9.01
CA TYR A 282 -20.07 -10.62 -7.56
C TYR A 282 -20.72 -9.34 -7.02
N PRO A 283 -22.05 -9.16 -7.22
CA PRO A 283 -22.73 -7.90 -6.90
C PRO A 283 -22.71 -7.53 -5.41
N ASN A 284 -22.55 -8.53 -4.53
CA ASN A 284 -22.53 -8.34 -3.08
C ASN A 284 -21.11 -8.17 -2.51
N LEU A 285 -20.08 -8.24 -3.35
CA LEU A 285 -18.68 -7.97 -2.99
C LEU A 285 -18.24 -6.62 -3.53
N THR A 286 -17.43 -5.89 -2.78
CA THR A 286 -16.89 -4.59 -3.20
C THR A 286 -15.37 -4.62 -3.19
N TYR A 287 -14.78 -4.34 -4.35
CA TYR A 287 -13.33 -4.16 -4.54
C TYR A 287 -13.08 -2.94 -5.44
N PRO A 288 -12.06 -2.11 -5.18
CA PRO A 288 -11.09 -2.18 -4.08
C PRO A 288 -11.74 -1.95 -2.70
N LEU A 289 -11.13 -2.52 -1.65
CA LEU A 289 -11.53 -2.26 -0.27
C LEU A 289 -11.39 -0.76 0.02
N GLY A 290 -12.50 -0.04 -0.04
CA GLY A 290 -12.54 1.41 0.17
C GLY A 290 -12.86 2.16 -1.11
N TYR A 291 -14.12 2.53 -1.22
CA TYR A 291 -14.59 3.61 -2.09
C TYR A 291 -13.85 4.91 -1.68
N ARG A 292 -12.79 5.29 -2.39
CA ARG A 292 -12.38 6.69 -2.47
C ARG A 292 -13.11 7.26 -3.68
N ALA A 293 -13.87 8.33 -3.47
CA ALA A 293 -14.88 8.85 -4.39
C ALA A 293 -14.45 8.81 -5.87
N ARG A 294 -15.28 8.17 -6.71
CA ARG A 294 -15.16 8.17 -8.18
C ARG A 294 -14.98 9.61 -8.69
N MET A 295 -13.98 9.84 -9.53
CA MET A 295 -13.91 11.06 -10.34
C MET A 295 -14.62 10.83 -11.66
N ASN A 296 -15.62 11.65 -11.98
CA ASN A 296 -16.11 11.78 -13.35
C ASN A 296 -15.66 13.13 -13.93
N ILE A 297 -15.10 13.12 -15.14
CA ILE A 297 -14.51 14.29 -15.81
C ILE A 297 -15.58 15.34 -16.19
N ASN A 298 -16.85 14.94 -16.25
CA ASN A 298 -17.97 15.80 -16.64
C ASN A 298 -18.79 16.36 -15.48
N ASP A 299 -18.40 16.12 -14.23
CA ASP A 299 -19.11 16.70 -13.10
C ASP A 299 -18.77 18.20 -12.99
N HIS A 300 -19.75 19.04 -13.32
CA HIS A 300 -19.78 20.45 -12.94
C HIS A 300 -19.30 20.60 -11.49
N ILE A 301 -18.47 21.62 -11.21
CA ILE A 301 -17.90 21.99 -9.90
C ILE A 301 -18.77 21.42 -8.77
N MET A 302 -18.48 20.19 -8.35
CA MET A 302 -19.19 19.61 -7.21
C MET A 302 -18.66 20.39 -6.03
N GLU A 303 -19.53 21.21 -5.43
CA GLU A 303 -19.25 21.72 -4.10
C GLU A 303 -18.83 20.54 -3.23
N PRO A 304 -17.72 20.66 -2.49
CA PRO A 304 -17.29 19.59 -1.60
C PRO A 304 -18.49 19.19 -0.74
N PRO A 305 -18.76 17.88 -0.56
CA PRO A 305 -19.88 17.46 0.27
C PRO A 305 -19.80 18.22 1.60
N PRO A 306 -20.93 18.75 2.11
CA PRO A 306 -20.94 19.44 3.37
C PRO A 306 -20.25 18.55 4.42
N LEU A 307 -19.50 19.16 5.33
CA LEU A 307 -18.68 18.49 6.36
C LEU A 307 -19.45 17.46 7.24
N GLY A 308 -20.73 17.21 6.99
CA GLY A 308 -21.61 16.25 7.67
C GLY A 308 -21.77 14.86 7.04
N GLU A 309 -21.38 14.63 5.78
CA GLU A 309 -21.63 13.34 5.10
C GLU A 309 -20.34 12.69 4.57
N VAL A 310 -19.40 12.39 5.47
CA VAL A 310 -18.59 11.19 5.26
C VAL A 310 -19.39 10.09 5.94
N ASP A 311 -20.14 9.33 5.15
CA ASP A 311 -20.96 8.24 5.66
C ASP A 311 -20.01 7.19 6.27
N LEU A 312 -19.80 7.31 7.59
CA LEU A 312 -18.93 6.44 8.41
C LEU A 312 -19.55 5.04 8.60
N ALA A 313 -20.53 4.68 7.77
CA ALA A 313 -21.42 3.55 7.90
C ALA A 313 -21.60 2.79 6.58
N VAL A 314 -20.53 2.44 5.87
CA VAL A 314 -20.63 1.50 4.75
C VAL A 314 -19.38 0.62 4.73
N VAL A 315 -19.44 -0.58 5.32
CA VAL A 315 -19.31 -1.92 4.66
C VAL A 315 -19.50 -2.99 5.76
N HIS A 316 -20.40 -3.95 5.56
CA HIS A 316 -20.42 -5.20 6.34
C HIS A 316 -19.23 -6.07 5.89
N LEU A 317 -18.12 -6.02 6.62
CA LEU A 317 -16.95 -6.88 6.38
C LEU A 317 -16.61 -7.68 7.64
N ALA A 318 -15.80 -8.72 7.48
CA ALA A 318 -15.41 -9.60 8.59
C ALA A 318 -14.61 -8.84 9.67
N PRO A 319 -14.63 -9.28 10.95
CA PRO A 319 -13.88 -8.71 12.08
C PRO A 319 -12.41 -8.36 11.80
N SER A 320 -11.73 -9.12 10.93
CA SER A 320 -10.33 -8.90 10.52
C SER A 320 -10.12 -7.74 9.54
N ASP A 321 -11.18 -7.29 8.85
CA ASP A 321 -11.14 -6.26 7.81
C ASP A 321 -11.61 -4.89 8.32
N TYR A 322 -12.30 -4.83 9.47
CA TYR A 322 -12.69 -3.57 10.13
C TYR A 322 -11.50 -2.68 10.46
N ASP A 323 -10.33 -3.30 10.69
CA ASP A 323 -9.11 -2.59 11.02
C ASP A 323 -8.60 -1.73 9.86
N PHE A 324 -8.96 -2.01 8.60
CA PHE A 324 -8.51 -1.24 7.44
C PHE A 324 -9.31 0.06 7.22
N PHE A 325 -10.62 0.05 7.49
CA PHE A 325 -11.51 1.14 7.10
C PHE A 325 -11.28 2.42 7.92
N TRP A 326 -11.11 2.29 9.25
CA TRP A 326 -10.81 3.44 10.13
C TRP A 326 -9.42 4.04 9.89
N ARG A 327 -8.52 3.32 9.21
CA ARG A 327 -7.12 3.72 8.99
C ARG A 327 -6.90 4.52 7.72
N ALA A 328 -7.86 4.55 6.78
CA ALA A 328 -7.67 5.21 5.49
C ALA A 328 -8.13 6.68 5.54
N LEU A 329 -7.19 7.60 5.75
CA LEU A 329 -7.50 9.03 5.57
C LEU A 329 -7.90 9.31 4.11
N PRO A 330 -8.92 10.16 3.91
CA PRO A 330 -9.36 10.53 2.58
C PRO A 330 -8.32 11.41 1.88
N TYR A 331 -8.24 11.24 0.56
CA TYR A 331 -7.38 11.99 -0.34
C TYR A 331 -8.18 12.28 -1.61
N GLY A 332 -8.13 13.52 -2.10
CA GLY A 332 -8.91 13.96 -3.27
C GLY A 332 -9.24 15.44 -3.23
N ARG A 333 -9.92 15.94 -4.27
CA ARG A 333 -10.38 17.34 -4.34
C ARG A 333 -11.20 17.71 -3.10
N GLY A 334 -10.94 18.90 -2.57
CA GLY A 334 -11.60 19.40 -1.38
C GLY A 334 -11.04 18.84 -0.07
N TRP A 335 -10.02 17.98 -0.06
CA TRP A 335 -9.28 17.67 1.16
C TRP A 335 -8.05 18.57 1.30
N ASP A 336 -7.96 19.24 2.44
CA ASP A 336 -6.86 20.12 2.83
C ASP A 336 -6.40 19.78 4.26
N ALA A 337 -5.33 20.42 4.72
CA ALA A 337 -4.76 20.22 6.04
C ALA A 337 -5.78 20.46 7.18
N GLN A 338 -6.66 21.46 7.04
CA GLN A 338 -7.64 21.80 8.07
C GLN A 338 -8.74 20.75 8.17
N ARG A 339 -9.26 20.27 7.04
CA ARG A 339 -10.29 19.23 6.98
C ARG A 339 -9.78 17.90 7.50
N ILE A 340 -8.53 17.54 7.19
CA ILE A 340 -7.87 16.36 7.76
C ILE A 340 -7.78 16.48 9.27
N LYS A 341 -7.39 17.66 9.79
CA LYS A 341 -7.37 17.91 11.22
C LYS A 341 -8.76 17.78 11.86
N SER A 342 -9.77 18.43 11.31
CA SER A 342 -11.15 18.34 11.81
C SER A 342 -11.71 16.92 11.73
N LEU A 343 -11.33 16.12 10.73
CA LEU A 343 -11.69 14.71 10.66
C LEU A 343 -11.01 13.91 11.78
N SER A 344 -9.70 14.08 11.98
CA SER A 344 -8.96 13.42 13.05
C SER A 344 -9.58 13.72 14.43
N ASP A 345 -9.88 14.99 14.71
CA ASP A 345 -10.45 15.41 16.00
C ASP A 345 -11.86 14.82 16.21
N ARG A 346 -12.69 14.74 15.15
CA ARG A 346 -14.03 14.12 15.22
C ARG A 346 -13.96 12.60 15.41
N LEU A 347 -13.06 11.92 14.71
CA LEU A 347 -12.86 10.48 14.82
C LEU A 347 -12.42 10.11 16.24
N ASP A 348 -11.45 10.84 16.78
CA ASP A 348 -10.92 10.59 18.12
C ASP A 348 -12.00 10.76 19.20
N ASN A 349 -12.81 11.83 19.12
CA ASN A 349 -13.93 12.07 20.03
C ASN A 349 -14.99 10.97 19.94
N LYS A 350 -15.36 10.54 18.73
CA LYS A 350 -16.37 9.49 18.52
C LYS A 350 -15.91 8.16 19.07
N LEU A 351 -14.67 7.75 18.80
CA LEU A 351 -14.12 6.47 19.27
C LEU A 351 -14.02 6.42 20.81
N ASN A 352 -13.52 7.49 21.42
CA ASN A 352 -13.42 7.57 22.88
C ASN A 352 -14.80 7.62 23.54
N TYR A 353 -15.78 8.28 22.94
CA TYR A 353 -17.16 8.27 23.45
C TYR A 353 -17.77 6.85 23.41
N VAL A 354 -17.72 6.18 22.26
CA VAL A 354 -18.29 4.84 22.08
C VAL A 354 -17.63 3.83 23.01
N ARG A 355 -16.29 3.86 23.13
CA ARG A 355 -15.59 2.90 24.01
C ARG A 355 -15.83 3.16 25.49
N ARG A 356 -15.98 4.42 25.93
CA ARG A 356 -16.37 4.75 27.31
C ARG A 356 -17.77 4.25 27.67
N MET A 357 -18.69 4.20 26.70
CA MET A 357 -20.03 3.64 26.93
C MET A 357 -20.02 2.11 27.00
N ASN A 358 -19.22 1.46 26.15
CA ASN A 358 -19.24 -0.01 26.02
C ASN A 358 -18.26 -0.73 26.95
N SER A 359 -17.27 -0.03 27.51
CA SER A 359 -16.27 -0.58 28.41
C SER A 359 -16.01 0.42 29.54
N GLN A 360 -15.92 -0.03 30.80
CA GLN A 360 -15.49 0.81 31.93
C GLN A 360 -13.98 1.12 31.85
N ARG A 361 -13.49 1.39 30.64
CA ARG A 361 -12.08 1.51 30.31
C ARG A 361 -11.62 2.94 30.54
N ARG A 362 -10.53 3.07 31.31
CA ARG A 362 -9.90 4.35 31.63
C ARG A 362 -9.06 4.90 30.47
N LEU A 363 -8.25 4.03 29.85
CA LEU A 363 -7.34 4.38 28.76
C LEU A 363 -8.07 4.95 27.54
N HIS A 364 -7.55 6.05 27.00
CA HIS A 364 -8.04 6.60 25.75
C HIS A 364 -7.66 5.69 24.58
N TYR A 365 -8.51 5.68 23.55
CA TYR A 365 -8.34 4.89 22.34
C TYR A 365 -8.09 5.84 21.17
N HIS A 366 -6.82 5.99 20.80
CA HIS A 366 -6.37 6.89 19.75
C HIS A 366 -5.89 6.08 18.55
N VAL A 367 -6.54 6.23 17.39
CA VAL A 367 -6.14 5.54 16.14
C VAL A 367 -5.31 6.46 15.24
N ILE A 368 -5.72 7.74 15.18
CA ILE A 368 -5.10 8.75 14.33
C ILE A 368 -5.02 10.06 15.12
N TYR A 369 -3.91 10.79 14.98
CA TYR A 369 -3.76 12.15 15.48
C TYR A 369 -3.22 13.08 14.40
N ALA A 370 -3.84 14.24 14.22
CA ALA A 370 -3.39 15.28 13.29
C ALA A 370 -2.95 16.56 14.02
N GLY A 371 -1.69 16.97 13.79
CA GLY A 371 -1.05 18.10 14.47
C GLY A 371 0.30 18.47 13.88
N THR A 372 1.13 19.14 14.68
CA THR A 372 2.52 19.46 14.31
C THR A 372 3.39 18.20 14.35
N MET A 373 4.54 18.21 13.66
CA MET A 373 5.51 17.11 13.70
C MET A 373 5.94 16.81 15.15
N ASP A 374 6.26 17.83 15.94
CA ASP A 374 6.63 17.64 17.35
C ASP A 374 5.51 17.03 18.20
N SER A 375 4.25 17.39 17.95
CA SER A 375 3.12 16.79 18.66
C SER A 375 2.93 15.33 18.26
N CYS A 376 3.17 15.00 16.98
CA CYS A 376 3.15 13.62 16.50
C CYS A 376 4.29 12.80 17.09
N LEU A 377 5.52 13.32 17.14
CA LEU A 377 6.68 12.64 17.71
C LEU A 377 6.59 12.48 19.24
N GLY A 378 6.03 13.49 19.91
CA GLY A 378 5.90 13.54 21.36
C GLY A 378 4.51 13.16 21.90
N ARG A 379 4.08 13.86 22.95
CA ARG A 379 2.81 13.63 23.64
C ARG A 379 1.68 14.41 22.97
N PHE A 380 0.92 13.73 22.12
CA PHE A 380 -0.19 14.33 21.38
C PHE A 380 -1.47 14.54 22.22
N CYS A 381 -1.75 13.65 23.17
CA CYS A 381 -2.91 13.72 24.05
C CYS A 381 -2.51 14.14 25.48
N ARG A 382 -2.97 15.33 25.89
CA ARG A 382 -2.61 15.95 27.18
C ARG A 382 -3.22 15.26 28.40
N THR A 383 -4.40 14.67 28.22
CA THR A 383 -5.19 14.03 29.28
C THR A 383 -5.20 12.51 29.17
N CYS A 384 -4.36 11.92 28.31
CA CYS A 384 -4.28 10.47 28.17
C CYS A 384 -3.81 9.85 29.50
N PRO A 385 -4.60 8.94 30.09
CA PRO A 385 -4.18 8.22 31.28
C PRO A 385 -2.98 7.33 30.94
N VAL A 386 -2.09 7.16 31.91
CA VAL A 386 -0.91 6.29 31.81
C VAL A 386 -1.30 4.89 32.29
N PRO A 387 -0.99 3.81 31.57
CA PRO A 387 -1.28 2.45 32.04
C PRO A 387 -0.55 2.18 33.37
N GLU A 388 -1.31 1.84 34.40
CA GLU A 388 -0.83 1.63 35.78
C GLU A 388 -0.74 0.15 36.11
N THR A 389 -1.74 -0.65 35.72
CA THR A 389 -1.80 -2.09 35.99
C THR A 389 -1.14 -2.91 34.87
N ASP A 390 -0.78 -4.16 35.17
CA ASP A 390 -0.18 -5.05 34.18
C ASP A 390 -1.21 -5.44 33.09
N GLU A 391 -2.50 -5.55 33.43
CA GLU A 391 -3.56 -5.77 32.44
C GLU A 391 -3.70 -4.56 31.50
N GLU A 392 -3.60 -3.33 32.01
CA GLU A 392 -3.62 -2.13 31.19
C GLU A 392 -2.41 -2.04 30.24
N ARG A 393 -1.24 -2.53 30.68
CA ARG A 393 -0.03 -2.60 29.84
C ARG A 393 -0.16 -3.66 28.76
N GLU A 394 -0.70 -4.83 29.09
CA GLU A 394 -0.95 -5.89 28.12
C GLU A 394 -1.95 -5.45 27.05
N VAL A 395 -3.01 -4.74 27.43
CA VAL A 395 -3.97 -4.15 26.48
C VAL A 395 -3.28 -3.14 25.55
N VAL A 396 -2.40 -2.29 26.06
CA VAL A 396 -1.63 -1.34 25.24
C VAL A 396 -0.70 -2.06 24.27
N GLU A 397 -0.08 -3.16 24.70
CA GLU A 397 0.77 -3.98 23.85
C GLU A 397 -0.03 -4.67 22.73
N GLN A 398 -1.18 -5.28 23.07
CA GLN A 398 -2.10 -5.91 22.11
C GLN A 398 -2.66 -4.91 21.10
N GLU A 399 -3.01 -3.70 21.52
CA GLU A 399 -3.57 -2.65 20.65
C GLU A 399 -2.50 -1.79 19.96
N SER A 400 -1.20 -2.00 20.22
CA SER A 400 -0.12 -1.19 19.63
C SER A 400 -0.05 -1.27 18.10
N GLY A 401 -0.62 -2.31 17.49
CA GLY A 401 -0.74 -2.45 16.04
C GLY A 401 -1.86 -1.64 15.39
N CYS A 402 -2.80 -1.10 16.17
CA CYS A 402 -3.95 -0.31 15.68
C CYS A 402 -4.10 1.06 16.35
N CYS A 403 -3.49 1.25 17.52
CA CYS A 403 -3.57 2.46 18.33
C CYS A 403 -2.21 3.12 18.53
N ILE A 404 -2.27 4.40 18.91
CA ILE A 404 -1.12 5.23 19.25
C ILE A 404 -1.17 5.64 20.72
N TYR A 405 -0.02 5.56 21.39
CA TYR A 405 0.14 5.94 22.79
C TYR A 405 1.46 6.69 22.99
N GLY A 406 1.44 7.72 23.84
CA GLY A 406 2.63 8.44 24.29
C GLY A 406 3.51 8.98 23.15
N SER A 407 4.82 9.07 23.39
CA SER A 407 5.83 9.43 22.38
C SER A 407 6.01 8.31 21.34
N VAL A 408 6.55 8.65 20.17
CA VAL A 408 6.87 7.67 19.12
C VAL A 408 7.87 6.65 19.63
N ARG A 409 7.62 5.39 19.27
CA ARG A 409 8.58 4.30 19.41
C ARG A 409 8.85 3.76 18.02
N PHE A 410 10.12 3.74 17.63
CA PHE A 410 10.51 3.10 16.39
C PHE A 410 10.57 1.61 16.61
N LEU A 411 10.16 0.87 15.60
CA LEU A 411 10.36 -0.56 15.57
C LEU A 411 11.83 -0.84 15.26
N GLU A 412 12.56 -1.30 16.28
CA GLU A 412 13.93 -1.80 16.20
C GLU A 412 13.85 -3.29 16.52
N THR A 413 13.96 -4.19 15.54
CA THR A 413 13.97 -5.63 15.89
C THR A 413 14.83 -6.45 14.94
N ASN A 414 15.63 -7.32 15.57
CA ASN A 414 16.67 -8.20 15.06
C ASN A 414 16.31 -8.93 13.73
N PRO A 415 17.24 -8.98 12.75
CA PRO A 415 17.05 -9.56 11.41
C PRO A 415 16.89 -11.10 11.38
N GLY A 416 16.57 -11.75 12.50
CA GLY A 416 16.47 -13.21 12.63
C GLY A 416 15.05 -13.76 12.74
N GLN A 417 14.05 -12.97 13.15
CA GLN A 417 12.69 -13.48 13.42
C GLN A 417 11.62 -13.02 12.42
N GLN A 418 11.87 -11.96 11.66
CA GLN A 418 10.94 -11.45 10.63
C GLN A 418 11.46 -11.54 9.20
N SER A 419 12.62 -12.15 8.96
CA SER A 419 13.19 -12.29 7.62
C SER A 419 12.37 -13.17 6.66
N MET A 420 11.22 -13.69 7.12
CA MET A 420 10.20 -14.35 6.30
C MET A 420 8.78 -13.77 6.48
N ILE A 421 8.56 -12.66 7.19
CA ILE A 421 7.20 -12.14 7.39
C ILE A 421 7.25 -10.61 7.39
N GLY A 422 7.07 -10.02 6.21
CA GLY A 422 6.83 -8.57 6.02
C GLY A 422 5.44 -8.10 6.48
N SER A 423 4.85 -8.78 7.46
CA SER A 423 3.53 -8.50 7.99
C SER A 423 3.52 -8.57 9.51
N PHE A 424 2.92 -7.56 10.10
CA PHE A 424 2.78 -7.35 11.52
C PHE A 424 1.97 -8.43 12.26
N ASN A 425 1.37 -9.39 11.53
CA ASN A 425 0.65 -10.53 12.11
C ASN A 425 1.10 -11.85 11.45
N PRO A 426 1.53 -12.88 12.22
CA PRO A 426 1.83 -14.20 11.69
C PRO A 426 0.53 -14.94 11.28
N ILE A 427 0.50 -15.46 10.05
CA ILE A 427 -0.65 -16.19 9.49
C ILE A 427 -0.23 -17.64 9.22
N ASN A 428 -1.03 -18.60 9.67
CA ASN A 428 -0.77 -20.05 9.58
C ASN A 428 -0.43 -20.52 8.15
N PHE A 429 0.71 -21.21 8.01
CA PHE A 429 1.26 -21.72 6.75
C PHE A 429 0.34 -22.74 6.01
N GLY A 430 -0.58 -23.39 6.72
CA GLY A 430 -1.50 -24.38 6.15
C GLY A 430 -2.68 -23.74 5.44
N ASP A 431 -2.89 -24.16 4.18
CA ASP A 431 -4.14 -24.04 3.41
C ASP A 431 -4.51 -22.69 2.75
N TRP A 432 -3.52 -21.86 2.36
CA TRP A 432 -3.76 -20.67 1.52
C TRP A 432 -4.54 -20.98 0.21
N ALA A 433 -4.32 -22.15 -0.36
CA ALA A 433 -5.00 -22.58 -1.58
C ALA A 433 -6.22 -23.48 -1.33
N ALA A 434 -6.46 -23.95 -0.10
CA ALA A 434 -7.40 -25.05 0.13
C ALA A 434 -8.85 -24.67 -0.16
N GLU A 435 -9.28 -23.46 0.24
CA GLU A 435 -10.62 -22.97 -0.08
C GLU A 435 -10.90 -22.98 -1.59
N ALA A 436 -9.89 -22.67 -2.43
CA ALA A 436 -10.07 -22.65 -3.89
C ALA A 436 -10.29 -24.04 -4.50
N TYR A 437 -9.91 -25.10 -3.80
CA TYR A 437 -10.00 -26.49 -4.26
C TYR A 437 -11.10 -27.29 -3.54
N GLN A 438 -11.97 -26.62 -2.78
CA GLN A 438 -13.14 -27.26 -2.19
C GLN A 438 -14.12 -27.68 -3.31
N ARG A 439 -14.56 -28.94 -3.25
CA ARG A 439 -15.59 -29.47 -4.15
C ARG A 439 -16.96 -29.33 -3.51
N ARG A 440 -18.02 -29.29 -4.31
CA ARG A 440 -19.39 -29.41 -3.79
C ARG A 440 -19.54 -30.57 -2.80
N THR A 441 -20.08 -30.27 -1.63
CA THR A 441 -20.67 -31.25 -0.73
C THR A 441 -22.04 -31.62 -1.27
N HIS A 442 -22.15 -32.74 -1.99
CA HIS A 442 -23.47 -33.29 -2.27
C HIS A 442 -24.15 -33.65 -0.94
N PRO A 443 -25.41 -33.24 -0.70
CA PRO A 443 -26.17 -33.83 0.41
C PRO A 443 -26.22 -35.34 0.15
N ALA A 444 -25.88 -36.13 1.17
CA ALA A 444 -26.01 -37.58 1.10
C ALA A 444 -27.44 -37.92 0.66
N PRO A 445 -27.64 -38.85 -0.29
CA PRO A 445 -28.99 -39.22 -0.72
C PRO A 445 -29.76 -39.72 0.50
N ALA A 446 -30.87 -39.05 0.79
CA ALA A 446 -31.87 -39.47 1.78
C ALA A 446 -32.99 -40.26 1.10
#